data_AF-A0A946MPR1-F1
#
_entry.id   AF-A0A946MPR1-F1
#
_cell.length_a   1.000
_cell.length_b   1.000
_cell.length_c   1.000
_cell.angle_alpha   90.00
_cell.angle_beta   90.00
_cell.angle_gamma   90.00
#
_symmetry.space_group_name_H-M   'P 1'
#
loop_
_entity.id
_entity.type
_entity.pdbx_description
1 polymer ?
#
loop_
_entity_poly.entity_id
_entity_poly.type
_entity_poly.pdbx_seq_one_letter_code
_entity_poly.pdbx_strand_id
1 'polypeptide(L)'
;MKKNILIYKISLTLFIFMIVLMGSTQAIAITENIKTIAVLPFKINAPEKLIHVQKGLDRMLYSRLSWKDNVVVIPQKELLSYLSDTDGSKTGTDKVKSGKGIREIARLTHSDFVLAGAITKLGGSFSIDVQVYDIENKRYMAFFDQSQKRGDLIDKTNRIAATINKKIFGRSTLTWEKMEQEQKADVEKQIRKNPEYMMKTPGWQDAEKSPGWKIWKYIF
;
A
#
# COMPACT_ATOMS: atom_id res chain seq x y z
N MET A 1 58.70 -11.98 -37.82
CA MET A 1 58.51 -11.89 -36.35
C MET A 1 57.78 -10.63 -35.86
N LYS A 2 58.04 -9.41 -36.40
CA LYS A 2 57.37 -8.16 -35.93
C LYS A 2 55.84 -8.13 -36.07
N LYS A 3 55.27 -8.79 -37.10
CA LYS A 3 53.83 -8.79 -37.40
C LYS A 3 53.00 -9.53 -36.33
N ASN A 4 53.53 -10.60 -35.75
CA ASN A 4 52.85 -11.39 -34.72
C ASN A 4 52.79 -10.61 -33.39
N ILE A 5 53.84 -9.87 -33.06
CA ILE A 5 53.89 -9.00 -31.86
C ILE A 5 52.84 -7.87 -31.95
N LEU A 6 52.59 -7.34 -33.15
CA LEU A 6 51.57 -6.31 -33.36
C LEU A 6 50.15 -6.86 -33.16
N ILE A 7 49.88 -8.09 -33.62
CA ILE A 7 48.58 -8.76 -33.46
C ILE A 7 48.30 -9.07 -31.98
N TYR A 8 49.30 -9.53 -31.21
CA TYR A 8 49.14 -9.77 -29.77
C TYR A 8 48.87 -8.48 -29.00
N LYS A 9 49.50 -7.36 -29.37
CA LYS A 9 49.23 -6.05 -28.74
C LYS A 9 47.79 -5.59 -29.00
N ILE A 10 47.31 -5.69 -30.25
CA ILE A 10 45.94 -5.32 -30.61
C ILE A 10 44.92 -6.21 -29.88
N SER A 11 45.18 -7.53 -29.82
CA SER A 11 44.32 -8.47 -29.07
C SER A 11 44.30 -8.18 -27.57
N LEU A 12 45.44 -7.81 -26.98
CA LEU A 12 45.54 -7.47 -25.56
C LEU A 12 44.81 -6.15 -25.24
N THR A 13 44.93 -5.13 -26.12
CA THR A 13 44.21 -3.86 -25.95
C THR A 13 42.70 -4.06 -26.09
N LEU A 14 42.24 -4.91 -27.02
CA LEU A 14 40.83 -5.23 -27.18
C LEU A 14 40.27 -5.98 -25.95
N PHE A 15 41.07 -6.90 -25.38
CA PHE A 15 40.68 -7.64 -24.19
C PHE A 15 40.57 -6.74 -22.96
N ILE A 16 41.50 -5.80 -22.77
CA ILE A 16 41.45 -4.80 -21.69
C ILE A 16 40.24 -3.87 -21.86
N PHE A 17 39.92 -3.46 -23.09
CA PHE A 17 38.74 -2.64 -23.39
C PHE A 17 37.43 -3.38 -23.06
N MET A 18 37.37 -4.69 -23.32
CA MET A 18 36.21 -5.52 -23.02
C MET A 18 35.99 -5.70 -21.50
N ILE A 19 37.08 -5.81 -20.73
CA ILE A 19 37.02 -5.86 -19.26
C ILE A 19 36.52 -4.52 -18.67
N VAL A 20 36.93 -3.38 -19.23
CA VAL A 20 36.46 -2.06 -18.79
C VAL A 20 34.96 -1.85 -19.08
N LEU A 21 34.45 -2.41 -20.18
CA LEU A 21 33.03 -2.40 -20.53
C LEU A 21 32.16 -3.30 -19.64
N MET A 22 32.71 -4.37 -19.07
CA MET A 22 31.98 -5.25 -18.14
C MET A 22 31.97 -4.73 -16.69
N GLY A 23 32.83 -3.76 -16.35
CA GLY A 23 32.94 -3.20 -15.00
C GLY A 23 31.85 -2.17 -14.61
N SER A 24 30.97 -1.78 -15.53
CA SER A 24 29.92 -0.79 -15.28
C SER A 24 28.54 -1.42 -15.06
N THR A 25 28.43 -2.43 -14.20
CA THR A 25 27.13 -2.76 -13.60
C THR A 25 26.86 -1.74 -12.50
N GLN A 26 26.20 -0.63 -12.86
CA GLN A 26 25.67 0.29 -11.87
C GLN A 26 24.70 -0.50 -10.98
N ALA A 27 25.08 -0.72 -9.72
CA ALA A 27 24.14 -1.16 -8.71
C ALA A 27 23.06 -0.08 -8.64
N ILE A 28 21.85 -0.40 -9.09
CA ILE A 28 20.67 0.43 -8.83
C ILE A 28 20.45 0.31 -7.33
N ALA A 29 21.03 1.24 -6.58
CA ALA A 29 20.63 1.47 -5.20
C ALA A 29 19.15 1.87 -5.27
N ILE A 30 18.27 0.97 -4.85
CA ILE A 30 16.89 1.33 -4.53
C ILE A 30 17.03 2.23 -3.31
N THR A 31 17.13 3.53 -3.54
CA THR A 31 16.88 4.51 -2.49
C THR A 31 15.43 4.28 -2.08
N GLU A 32 15.22 3.62 -0.93
CA GLU A 32 13.92 3.60 -0.26
C GLU A 32 13.57 5.04 0.09
N ASN A 33 12.95 5.72 -0.88
CA ASN A 33 12.56 7.10 -0.73
C ASN A 33 11.38 7.12 0.24
N ILE A 34 11.56 7.80 1.37
CA ILE A 34 10.55 7.93 2.43
C ILE A 34 9.27 8.45 1.79
N LYS A 35 8.20 7.66 1.84
CA LYS A 35 6.91 8.01 1.25
C LYS A 35 6.13 8.93 2.18
N THR A 36 5.46 9.92 1.62
CA THR A 36 4.68 10.88 2.40
C THR A 36 3.19 10.77 2.08
N ILE A 37 2.33 10.74 3.10
CA ILE A 37 0.88 10.62 2.94
C ILE A 37 0.11 11.69 3.72
N ALA A 38 -0.76 12.43 3.03
CA ALA A 38 -1.72 13.35 3.64
C ALA A 38 -3.04 12.64 3.91
N VAL A 39 -3.47 12.61 5.17
CA VAL A 39 -4.74 11.98 5.60
C VAL A 39 -5.79 13.05 5.83
N LEU A 40 -6.72 13.20 4.90
CA LEU A 40 -7.80 14.18 4.98
C LEU A 40 -8.76 13.85 6.13
N PRO A 41 -9.38 14.86 6.77
CA PRO A 41 -10.43 14.64 7.75
C PRO A 41 -11.56 13.79 7.15
N PHE A 42 -11.99 12.75 7.87
CA PHE A 42 -13.02 11.85 7.36
C PHE A 42 -14.37 12.54 7.23
N LYS A 43 -15.08 12.32 6.12
CA LYS A 43 -16.47 12.77 5.98
C LYS A 43 -17.38 11.87 6.82
N ILE A 44 -18.34 12.47 7.54
CA ILE A 44 -19.36 11.71 8.28
C ILE A 44 -20.70 11.81 7.55
N ASN A 45 -21.25 10.67 7.14
CA ASN A 45 -22.60 10.55 6.61
C ASN A 45 -23.46 9.79 7.65
N ALA A 46 -24.03 10.53 8.61
CA ALA A 46 -24.86 9.95 9.67
C ALA A 46 -25.92 10.98 10.12
N PRO A 47 -27.08 10.54 10.62
CA PRO A 47 -28.09 11.44 11.17
C PRO A 47 -27.62 12.15 12.45
N GLU A 48 -26.70 11.53 13.19
CA GLU A 48 -26.10 12.08 14.42
C GLU A 48 -24.68 12.60 14.18
N LYS A 49 -24.22 13.56 14.99
CA LYS A 49 -22.84 14.06 14.93
C LYS A 49 -21.89 13.03 15.56
N LEU A 50 -20.99 12.46 14.77
CA LEU A 50 -20.01 11.45 15.21
C LEU A 50 -18.59 12.01 15.40
N ILE A 51 -18.47 13.25 15.91
CA ILE A 51 -17.20 13.98 15.98
C ILE A 51 -16.13 13.22 16.78
N HIS A 52 -16.50 12.57 17.89
CA HIS A 52 -15.56 11.79 18.70
C HIS A 52 -15.02 10.57 17.95
N VAL A 53 -15.89 9.91 17.18
CA VAL A 53 -15.52 8.77 16.34
C VAL A 53 -14.57 9.23 15.24
N GLN A 54 -14.92 10.30 14.53
CA GLN A 54 -14.07 10.91 13.50
C GLN A 54 -12.67 11.22 14.03
N LYS A 55 -12.57 11.96 15.15
CA LYS A 55 -11.28 12.29 15.78
C LYS A 55 -10.50 11.07 16.26
N GLY A 56 -11.19 10.00 16.66
CA GLY A 56 -10.56 8.74 17.05
C GLY A 56 -9.92 8.06 15.84
N LEU A 57 -10.68 7.97 14.75
CA LEU A 57 -10.24 7.35 13.49
C LEU A 57 -9.08 8.09 12.84
N ASP A 58 -9.15 9.43 12.77
CA ASP A 58 -8.07 10.26 12.23
C ASP A 58 -6.75 9.97 12.97
N ARG A 59 -6.77 9.98 14.32
CA ARG A 59 -5.60 9.69 15.15
C ARG A 59 -5.10 8.26 15.00
N MET A 60 -6.02 7.30 14.90
CA MET A 60 -5.68 5.89 14.72
C MET A 60 -5.01 5.64 13.37
N LEU A 61 -5.51 6.24 12.29
CA LEU A 61 -4.92 6.11 10.96
C LEU A 61 -3.56 6.80 10.90
N TYR A 62 -3.41 7.98 11.48
CA TYR A 62 -2.11 8.63 11.62
C TYR A 62 -1.08 7.70 12.26
N SER A 63 -1.41 7.11 13.41
CA SER A 63 -0.49 6.22 14.13
C SER A 63 -0.21 4.92 13.37
N ARG A 64 -1.22 4.31 12.72
CA ARG A 64 -1.07 3.01 12.04
C ARG A 64 -0.37 3.09 10.69
N LEU A 65 -0.50 4.21 9.99
CA LEU A 65 0.17 4.45 8.71
C LEU A 65 1.59 4.99 8.90
N SER A 66 1.87 5.64 10.02
CA SER A 66 3.22 6.09 10.35
C SER A 66 4.18 4.88 10.45
N TRP A 67 5.26 4.96 9.69
CA TRP A 67 6.30 3.95 9.68
C TRP A 67 7.66 4.64 9.67
N LYS A 68 8.40 4.49 10.77
CA LYS A 68 9.70 5.13 10.93
C LYS A 68 10.61 4.84 9.73
N ASP A 69 11.26 5.90 9.22
CA ASP A 69 12.20 5.89 8.11
C ASP A 69 11.62 5.38 6.76
N ASN A 70 10.29 5.25 6.65
CA ASN A 70 9.63 4.67 5.47
C ASN A 70 8.37 5.42 5.04
N VAL A 71 7.50 5.79 5.99
CA VAL A 71 6.23 6.48 5.73
C VAL A 71 6.02 7.60 6.74
N VAL A 72 5.96 8.83 6.23
CA VAL A 72 5.61 10.03 7.00
C VAL A 72 4.16 10.39 6.74
N VAL A 73 3.37 10.44 7.82
CA VAL A 73 1.99 10.94 7.73
C VAL A 73 1.98 12.42 8.07
N ILE A 74 1.38 13.24 7.22
CA ILE A 74 1.27 14.68 7.47
C ILE A 74 0.42 14.93 8.73
N PRO A 75 0.91 15.68 9.73
CA PRO A 75 0.16 16.00 10.93
C PRO A 75 -1.13 16.75 10.60
N GLN A 76 -2.23 16.38 11.27
CA GLN A 76 -3.54 16.97 11.01
C GLN A 76 -3.56 18.49 11.19
N LYS A 77 -2.80 19.03 12.15
CA LYS A 77 -2.71 20.48 12.39
C LYS A 77 -2.15 21.23 11.17
N GLU A 78 -1.10 20.68 10.56
CA GLU A 78 -0.46 21.23 9.37
C GLU A 78 -1.39 21.10 8.15
N LEU A 79 -2.03 19.95 7.98
CA LEU A 79 -3.00 19.76 6.92
C LEU A 79 -4.18 20.75 7.01
N LEU A 80 -4.65 21.04 8.23
CA LEU A 80 -5.75 21.97 8.46
C LEU A 80 -5.40 23.42 8.16
N SER A 81 -4.13 23.86 8.30
CA SER A 81 -3.75 25.22 7.89
C SER A 81 -3.91 25.39 6.38
N TYR A 82 -3.46 24.42 5.58
CA TYR A 82 -3.62 24.46 4.13
C TYR A 82 -5.09 24.37 3.68
N LEU A 83 -5.91 23.62 4.43
CA LEU A 83 -7.35 23.52 4.15
C LEU A 83 -8.13 24.79 4.54
N SER A 84 -7.71 25.52 5.57
CA SER A 84 -8.39 26.72 6.07
C SER A 84 -8.13 27.95 5.22
N ASP A 85 -6.91 28.08 4.65
CA ASP A 85 -6.57 29.15 3.70
C ASP A 85 -7.27 28.98 2.34
N THR A 86 -7.84 27.80 2.08
CA THR A 86 -8.48 27.48 0.79
C THR A 86 -9.98 27.86 0.74
N ASP A 87 -10.67 28.02 1.88
CA ASP A 87 -11.99 28.68 2.01
C ASP A 87 -12.50 28.51 3.45
N GLY A 88 -13.26 29.46 3.98
CA GLY A 88 -13.83 29.46 5.35
C GLY A 88 -14.82 28.33 5.73
N SER A 89 -14.75 27.17 5.08
CA SER A 89 -15.49 25.97 5.45
C SER A 89 -14.78 25.24 6.58
N LYS A 90 -15.43 25.19 7.75
CA LYS A 90 -14.99 24.42 8.94
C LYS A 90 -14.90 22.90 8.70
N THR A 91 -15.25 22.43 7.50
CA THR A 91 -15.11 21.05 7.02
C THR A 91 -14.60 21.07 5.58
N GLY A 92 -13.31 21.33 5.37
CA GLY A 92 -12.65 21.43 4.06
C GLY A 92 -12.69 20.17 3.17
N THR A 93 -13.60 19.22 3.39
CA THR A 93 -13.73 17.95 2.68
C THR A 93 -14.59 18.04 1.41
N ASP A 94 -15.44 19.06 1.27
CA ASP A 94 -16.40 19.13 0.16
C ASP A 94 -15.78 19.57 -1.17
N LYS A 95 -14.74 20.42 -1.16
CA LYS A 95 -14.00 20.80 -2.38
C LYS A 95 -12.92 19.78 -2.79
N VAL A 96 -12.46 18.93 -1.86
CA VAL A 96 -11.42 17.91 -2.12
C VAL A 96 -11.98 16.69 -2.89
N LYS A 97 -13.29 16.61 -3.12
CA LYS A 97 -13.91 15.57 -3.97
C LYS A 97 -13.51 15.67 -5.44
N SER A 98 -13.05 16.83 -5.90
CA SER A 98 -12.54 16.99 -7.25
C SER A 98 -11.08 16.53 -7.33
N GLY A 99 -10.70 15.79 -8.36
CA GLY A 99 -9.29 15.41 -8.60
C GLY A 99 -8.32 16.60 -8.66
N LYS A 100 -8.82 17.82 -8.94
CA LYS A 100 -8.08 19.08 -8.82
C LYS A 100 -7.72 19.43 -7.36
N GLY A 101 -8.64 19.23 -6.41
CA GLY A 101 -8.40 19.50 -4.99
C GLY A 101 -7.41 18.53 -4.36
N ILE A 102 -7.47 17.25 -4.73
CA ILE A 102 -6.53 16.23 -4.24
C ILE A 102 -5.09 16.54 -4.65
N ARG A 103 -4.86 16.91 -5.92
CA ARG A 103 -3.53 17.28 -6.41
C ARG A 103 -3.01 18.56 -5.76
N GLU A 104 -3.88 19.53 -5.50
CA GLU A 104 -3.48 20.76 -4.84
C GLU A 104 -3.06 20.52 -3.39
N ILE A 105 -3.81 19.71 -2.64
CA ILE A 105 -3.39 19.32 -1.28
C ILE A 105 -2.04 18.62 -1.31
N ALA A 106 -1.85 17.64 -2.19
CA ALA A 106 -0.57 16.95 -2.31
C ALA A 106 0.60 17.90 -2.62
N ARG A 107 0.36 18.92 -3.46
CA ARG A 107 1.34 19.95 -3.78
C ARG A 107 1.69 20.81 -2.56
N LEU A 108 0.68 21.25 -1.80
CA LEU A 108 0.84 22.08 -0.61
C LEU A 108 1.51 21.32 0.54
N THR A 109 1.25 20.02 0.67
CA THR A 109 1.78 19.17 1.75
C THR A 109 2.97 18.32 1.32
N HIS A 110 3.50 18.51 0.09
CA HIS A 110 4.58 17.70 -0.50
C HIS A 110 4.38 16.19 -0.31
N SER A 111 3.16 15.71 -0.50
CA SER A 111 2.79 14.32 -0.23
C SER A 111 2.74 13.49 -1.49
N ASP A 112 3.29 12.27 -1.45
CA ASP A 112 3.23 11.28 -2.53
C ASP A 112 1.84 10.63 -2.65
N PHE A 113 1.12 10.60 -1.53
CA PHE A 113 -0.21 10.02 -1.42
C PHE A 113 -1.18 10.96 -0.71
N VAL A 114 -2.45 10.91 -1.11
CA VAL A 114 -3.54 11.59 -0.40
C VAL A 114 -4.63 10.59 -0.11
N LEU A 115 -4.99 10.46 1.17
CA LEU A 115 -6.05 9.58 1.64
C LEU A 115 -7.30 10.41 1.93
N ALA A 116 -8.38 10.08 1.22
CA ALA A 116 -9.73 10.58 1.47
C ALA A 116 -10.60 9.44 2.01
N GLY A 117 -11.47 9.73 2.97
CA GLY A 117 -12.35 8.71 3.53
C GLY A 117 -13.68 9.25 4.00
N ALA A 118 -14.66 8.37 4.09
CA ALA A 118 -15.97 8.64 4.64
C ALA A 118 -16.41 7.50 5.57
N ILE A 119 -17.09 7.87 6.66
CA ILE A 119 -17.82 6.93 7.51
C ILE A 119 -19.30 7.15 7.28
N THR A 120 -20.01 6.09 6.96
CA THR A 120 -21.46 6.13 6.75
C THR A 120 -22.16 5.26 7.80
N LYS A 121 -23.10 5.84 8.54
CA LYS A 121 -23.99 5.12 9.47
C LYS A 121 -25.37 5.00 8.83
N LEU A 122 -25.81 3.76 8.58
CA LEU A 122 -27.12 3.48 8.01
C LEU A 122 -27.72 2.24 8.68
N GLY A 123 -28.99 2.32 9.11
CA GLY A 123 -29.71 1.17 9.68
C GLY A 123 -29.04 0.52 10.89
N GLY A 124 -28.32 1.30 11.71
CA GLY A 124 -27.57 0.79 12.88
C GLY A 124 -26.17 0.24 12.56
N SER A 125 -25.87 -0.01 11.28
CA SER A 125 -24.56 -0.44 10.80
C SER A 125 -23.68 0.74 10.42
N PHE A 126 -22.37 0.50 10.40
CA PHE A 126 -21.34 1.44 10.00
C PHE A 126 -20.57 0.88 8.81
N SER A 127 -20.16 1.77 7.91
CA SER A 127 -19.25 1.46 6.82
C SER A 127 -18.16 2.51 6.77
N ILE A 128 -16.96 2.08 6.38
CA ILE A 128 -15.82 2.96 6.17
C ILE A 128 -15.37 2.77 4.73
N ASP A 129 -15.45 3.84 3.97
CA ASP A 129 -14.96 3.94 2.60
C ASP A 129 -13.69 4.78 2.60
N VAL A 130 -12.60 4.25 2.04
CA VAL A 130 -11.33 4.96 1.92
C VAL A 130 -10.81 4.88 0.49
N GLN A 131 -10.31 6.00 -0.01
CA GLN A 131 -9.61 6.10 -1.27
C GLN A 131 -8.24 6.72 -1.04
N VAL A 132 -7.19 6.04 -1.52
CA VAL A 132 -5.83 6.59 -1.57
C VAL A 132 -5.52 6.96 -3.02
N TYR A 133 -5.17 8.22 -3.24
CA TYR A 133 -4.68 8.70 -4.53
C TYR A 133 -3.16 8.71 -4.53
N ASP A 134 -2.58 8.04 -5.51
CA ASP A 134 -1.15 7.98 -5.80
C ASP A 134 -0.80 9.09 -6.80
N ILE A 135 0.02 10.06 -6.36
CA ILE A 135 0.32 11.27 -7.14
C ILE A 135 1.21 10.94 -8.34
N GLU A 136 2.18 10.06 -8.15
CA GLU A 136 3.15 9.63 -9.16
C GLU A 136 2.45 8.84 -10.27
N ASN A 137 1.70 7.80 -9.90
CA ASN A 137 1.03 6.92 -10.85
C ASN A 137 -0.35 7.42 -11.29
N LYS A 138 -0.84 8.53 -10.73
CA LYS A 138 -2.14 9.16 -11.03
C LYS A 138 -3.31 8.17 -10.93
N ARG A 139 -3.29 7.31 -9.90
CA ARG A 139 -4.29 6.24 -9.73
C ARG A 139 -5.01 6.35 -8.38
N TYR A 140 -6.26 5.87 -8.35
CA TYR A 140 -7.01 5.69 -7.11
C TYR A 140 -7.01 4.23 -6.67
N MET A 141 -6.84 4.00 -5.37
CA MET A 141 -6.95 2.69 -4.73
C MET A 141 -8.03 2.76 -3.66
N ALA A 142 -9.08 1.95 -3.80
CA ALA A 142 -10.20 1.91 -2.87
C ALA A 142 -10.04 0.80 -1.83
N PHE A 143 -10.39 1.10 -0.59
CA PHE A 143 -10.39 0.21 0.56
C PHE A 143 -11.70 0.38 1.30
N PHE A 144 -12.31 -0.72 1.71
CA PHE A 144 -13.65 -0.72 2.28
C PHE A 144 -13.80 -1.79 3.34
N ASP A 145 -14.55 -1.47 4.40
CA ASP A 145 -14.98 -2.46 5.40
C ASP A 145 -16.31 -2.01 6.05
N GLN A 146 -17.11 -2.98 6.50
CA GLN A 146 -18.39 -2.76 7.15
C GLN A 146 -18.42 -3.39 8.54
N SER A 147 -19.16 -2.74 9.43
CA SER A 147 -19.41 -3.19 10.80
C SER A 147 -20.91 -3.17 11.11
N GLN A 148 -21.41 -4.23 11.73
CA GLN A 148 -22.77 -4.30 12.24
C GLN A 148 -22.92 -3.58 13.59
N LYS A 149 -21.82 -3.36 14.33
CA LYS A 149 -21.82 -2.71 15.65
C LYS A 149 -20.85 -1.52 15.69
N ARG A 150 -21.11 -0.55 16.59
CA ARG A 150 -20.19 0.58 16.81
C ARG A 150 -18.80 0.15 17.29
N GLY A 151 -18.74 -0.88 18.15
CA GLY A 151 -17.48 -1.37 18.74
C GLY A 151 -16.49 -1.86 17.68
N ASP A 152 -16.98 -2.53 16.64
CA ASP A 152 -16.13 -3.14 15.63
C ASP A 152 -15.57 -2.14 14.59
N LEU A 153 -15.96 -0.85 14.68
CA LEU A 153 -15.43 0.20 13.81
C LEU A 153 -13.91 0.39 14.00
N ILE A 154 -13.43 0.26 15.23
CA ILE A 154 -12.00 0.29 15.56
C ILE A 154 -11.28 -0.85 14.84
N ASP A 155 -11.83 -2.06 14.90
CA ASP A 155 -11.23 -3.23 14.26
C ASP A 155 -11.25 -3.14 12.75
N LYS A 156 -12.35 -2.64 12.15
CA LYS A 156 -12.43 -2.41 10.71
C LYS A 156 -11.42 -1.37 10.25
N THR A 157 -11.21 -0.33 11.03
CA THR A 157 -10.16 0.67 10.77
C THR A 157 -8.77 0.07 10.85
N ASN A 158 -8.52 -0.82 11.82
CA ASN A 158 -7.26 -1.56 11.91
C ASN A 158 -7.00 -2.36 10.63
N ARG A 159 -8.02 -3.07 10.14
CA ARG A 159 -7.94 -3.88 8.92
C ARG A 159 -7.71 -3.04 7.68
N ILE A 160 -8.40 -1.90 7.55
CA ILE A 160 -8.17 -0.94 6.45
C ILE A 160 -6.72 -0.43 6.49
N ALA A 161 -6.24 0.03 7.65
CA ALA A 161 -4.88 0.54 7.78
C ALA A 161 -3.83 -0.55 7.50
N ALA A 162 -4.06 -1.78 7.95
CA ALA A 162 -3.20 -2.93 7.65
C ALA A 162 -3.15 -3.24 6.15
N THR A 163 -4.31 -3.18 5.48
CA THR A 163 -4.40 -3.39 4.03
C THR A 163 -3.70 -2.30 3.24
N ILE A 164 -3.83 -1.03 3.66
CA ILE A 164 -3.10 0.10 3.07
C ILE A 164 -1.59 -0.08 3.24
N ASN A 165 -1.14 -0.37 4.46
CA ASN A 165 0.27 -0.65 4.77
C ASN A 165 0.84 -1.74 3.86
N LYS A 166 0.11 -2.84 3.69
CA LYS A 166 0.56 -3.95 2.84
C LYS A 166 0.57 -3.58 1.35
N LYS A 167 -0.55 -3.05 0.84
CA LYS A 167 -0.75 -2.87 -0.60
C LYS A 167 0.01 -1.66 -1.17
N ILE A 168 0.18 -0.60 -0.39
CA ILE A 168 0.81 0.65 -0.85
C ILE A 168 2.26 0.72 -0.40
N PHE A 169 2.54 0.38 0.87
CA PHE A 169 3.85 0.55 1.47
C PHE A 169 4.63 -0.76 1.63
N GLY A 170 4.07 -1.90 1.21
CA GLY A 170 4.71 -3.22 1.34
C GLY A 170 4.87 -3.73 2.78
N ARG A 171 4.42 -2.97 3.79
CA ARG A 171 4.60 -3.28 5.22
C ARG A 171 3.63 -4.36 5.68
N SER A 172 4.16 -5.51 6.10
CA SER A 172 3.38 -6.50 6.87
C SER A 172 3.17 -5.98 8.30
N THR A 173 1.95 -6.09 8.80
CA THR A 173 1.59 -5.70 10.17
C THR A 173 0.98 -6.90 10.89
N LEU A 174 1.00 -6.90 12.23
CA LEU A 174 0.37 -7.98 13.01
C LEU A 174 -1.12 -8.14 12.66
N THR A 175 -1.82 -7.04 12.39
CA THR A 175 -3.22 -7.10 11.93
C THR A 175 -3.35 -7.75 10.55
N TRP A 176 -2.43 -7.44 9.62
CA TRP A 176 -2.40 -8.09 8.31
C TRP A 176 -2.17 -9.60 8.42
N GLU A 177 -1.21 -10.01 9.24
CA GLU A 177 -0.90 -11.44 9.47
C GLU A 177 -2.09 -12.19 10.08
N LYS A 178 -2.78 -11.58 11.06
CA LYS A 178 -4.02 -12.14 11.60
C LYS A 178 -5.10 -12.28 10.53
N MET A 179 -5.27 -11.27 9.67
CA MET A 179 -6.24 -11.33 8.57
C MET A 179 -5.90 -12.47 7.59
N GLU A 180 -4.63 -12.65 7.23
CA GLU A 180 -4.19 -13.76 6.38
C GLU A 180 -4.44 -15.13 7.04
N GLN A 181 -4.20 -15.25 8.35
CA GLN A 181 -4.48 -16.48 9.10
C GLN A 181 -5.98 -16.79 9.15
N GLU A 182 -6.82 -15.78 9.44
CA GLU A 182 -8.28 -15.91 9.40
C GLU A 182 -8.77 -16.32 8.02
N GLN A 183 -8.22 -15.74 6.95
CA GLN A 183 -8.56 -16.09 5.58
C GLN A 183 -8.16 -17.53 5.25
N LYS A 184 -6.95 -17.96 5.61
CA LYS A 184 -6.49 -19.34 5.41
C LYS A 184 -7.37 -20.35 6.16
N ALA A 185 -7.73 -20.04 7.41
CA ALA A 185 -8.60 -20.88 8.21
C ALA A 185 -10.03 -20.97 7.63
N ASP A 186 -10.55 -19.87 7.09
CA ASP A 186 -11.85 -19.89 6.41
C ASP A 186 -11.82 -20.70 5.12
N VAL A 187 -10.78 -20.53 4.29
CA VAL A 187 -10.58 -21.35 3.09
C VAL A 187 -10.47 -22.83 3.45
N GLU A 188 -9.70 -23.19 4.48
CA GLU A 188 -9.59 -24.58 4.93
C GLU A 188 -10.95 -25.13 5.40
N LYS A 189 -11.71 -24.34 6.15
CA LYS A 189 -13.06 -24.71 6.58
C LYS A 189 -14.01 -24.90 5.38
N GLN A 190 -13.88 -24.08 4.34
CA GLN A 190 -14.65 -24.22 3.11
C GLN A 190 -14.26 -25.46 2.31
N ILE A 191 -12.97 -25.76 2.19
CA ILE A 191 -12.44 -26.99 1.57
C ILE A 191 -13.00 -28.23 2.28
N ARG A 192 -12.99 -28.24 3.63
CA ARG A 192 -13.56 -29.33 4.43
C ARG A 192 -15.08 -29.51 4.21
N LYS A 193 -15.80 -28.44 3.86
CA LYS A 193 -17.26 -28.48 3.62
C LYS A 193 -17.62 -28.80 2.17
N ASN A 194 -16.76 -28.48 1.21
CA ASN A 194 -16.98 -28.76 -0.21
C ASN A 194 -15.63 -29.03 -0.93
N PRO A 195 -15.37 -30.28 -1.37
CA PRO A 195 -14.15 -30.68 -2.05
C PRO A 195 -13.82 -29.89 -3.33
N GLU A 196 -14.82 -29.29 -3.98
CA GLU A 196 -14.66 -28.50 -5.21
C GLU A 196 -13.73 -27.28 -5.03
N TYR A 197 -13.62 -26.76 -3.80
CA TYR A 197 -12.71 -25.65 -3.50
C TYR A 197 -11.22 -26.05 -3.64
N MET A 198 -10.89 -27.34 -3.61
CA MET A 198 -9.52 -27.82 -3.86
C MET A 198 -9.05 -27.53 -5.30
N MET A 199 -9.98 -27.40 -6.26
CA MET A 199 -9.65 -27.13 -7.67
C MET A 199 -9.48 -25.63 -7.97
N LYS A 200 -10.02 -24.75 -7.11
CA LYS A 200 -9.99 -23.28 -7.30
C LYS A 200 -8.72 -22.62 -6.74
N THR A 201 -8.02 -23.28 -5.82
CA THR A 201 -6.69 -22.91 -5.35
C THR A 201 -5.67 -23.92 -5.89
N PRO A 202 -5.06 -23.69 -7.06
CA PRO A 202 -4.02 -24.58 -7.57
C PRO A 202 -2.77 -24.42 -6.70
N GLY A 203 -2.68 -25.17 -5.59
CA GLY A 203 -1.47 -25.29 -4.77
C GLY A 203 -0.26 -25.87 -5.53
N TRP A 204 -0.45 -26.26 -6.79
CA TRP A 204 0.59 -26.66 -7.74
C TRP A 204 1.39 -25.50 -8.33
N GLN A 205 0.96 -24.23 -8.15
CA GLN A 205 1.69 -23.06 -8.62
C GLN A 205 2.90 -22.70 -7.73
N ASP A 206 2.94 -23.18 -6.48
CA ASP A 206 4.14 -23.12 -5.63
C ASP A 206 5.04 -24.33 -5.92
N ALA A 207 5.61 -24.38 -7.13
CA ALA A 207 6.45 -25.49 -7.59
C ALA A 207 7.65 -25.80 -6.65
N GLU A 208 8.14 -24.81 -5.90
CA GLU A 208 9.22 -24.99 -4.92
C GLU A 208 8.82 -25.78 -3.66
N LYS A 209 7.53 -25.81 -3.31
CA LYS A 209 7.03 -26.49 -2.08
C LYS A 209 6.28 -27.79 -2.36
N SER A 210 6.05 -28.12 -3.63
CA SER A 210 5.42 -29.37 -4.04
C SER A 210 6.37 -30.55 -3.82
N PRO A 211 6.01 -31.55 -2.98
CA PRO A 211 6.79 -32.78 -2.83
C PRO A 211 6.95 -33.53 -4.16
N GLY A 212 6.01 -33.34 -5.09
CA GLY A 212 5.96 -34.00 -6.39
C GLY A 212 6.99 -33.51 -7.40
N TRP A 213 7.46 -32.26 -7.32
CA TRP A 213 8.40 -31.70 -8.31
C TRP A 213 9.76 -32.42 -8.31
N LYS A 214 10.24 -32.87 -7.14
CA LYS A 214 11.51 -33.58 -7.02
C LYS A 214 11.52 -34.91 -7.76
N ILE A 215 10.35 -35.52 -7.96
CA ILE A 215 10.20 -36.84 -8.60
C ILE A 215 10.47 -36.74 -10.11
N TRP A 216 10.07 -35.63 -10.74
CA TRP A 216 10.24 -35.41 -12.19
C TRP A 216 11.71 -35.17 -12.60
N LYS A 217 12.56 -34.69 -11.68
CA LYS A 217 14.00 -34.49 -11.92
C LYS A 217 14.79 -35.81 -12.06
N TYR A 218 14.22 -36.93 -11.64
CA TYR A 218 14.88 -38.24 -11.71
C TYR A 218 14.28 -39.16 -12.80
N ILE A 219 13.19 -38.71 -13.45
CA ILE A 219 12.48 -39.49 -14.48
C ILE A 219 12.79 -38.95 -15.90
N PHE A 220 13.39 -37.76 -16.00
CA PHE A 220 13.90 -37.14 -17.23
C PHE A 220 15.28 -36.54 -16.96
#